data_AF-T1A679-F1
#
_entry.id   AF-T1A679-F1
#
_cell.length_a   1.000
_cell.length_b   1.000
_cell.length_c   1.000
_cell.angle_alpha   90.00
_cell.angle_beta   90.00
_cell.angle_gamma   90.00
#
_symmetry.space_group_name_H-M   'P 1'
#
loop_
_entity.id
_entity.type
_entity.pdbx_description
1 polymer ?
#
loop_
_entity_poly.entity_id
_entity_poly.type
_entity_poly.pdbx_seq_one_letter_code
_entity_poly.pdbx_strand_id
1 'polypeptide(L)'
;NPYSEAQFKTLKYRPDFPERFGSIEDARAHCQQFFHWYNHEHRHSGIGLMTPAAVHDGTAAAMRAQRALALDAAFAAHPIRFKGIAPKPPELPTAAWINPPKKDATPPSTTPTCSLIS
;
A
#
# COMPACT_ATOMS: atom_id res chain seq x y z
N ASN A 1 2.60 17.20 4.56
CA ASN A 1 3.05 15.78 4.47
C ASN A 1 2.47 15.22 3.18
N PRO A 2 3.30 14.89 2.18
CA PRO A 2 2.82 14.48 0.85
C PRO A 2 1.84 13.30 0.87
N TYR A 3 1.98 12.38 1.83
CA TYR A 3 1.06 11.25 1.97
C TYR A 3 -0.36 11.68 2.37
N SER A 4 -0.46 12.51 3.40
CA SER A 4 -1.76 13.06 3.84
C SER A 4 -2.37 13.97 2.78
N GLU A 5 -1.55 14.78 2.09
CA GLU A 5 -2.00 15.67 1.01
C GLU A 5 -2.59 14.89 -0.17
N ALA A 6 -1.95 13.79 -0.59
CA ALA A 6 -2.48 12.92 -1.64
C ALA A 6 -3.85 12.34 -1.28
N GLN A 7 -4.02 11.87 -0.04
CA GLN A 7 -5.31 11.38 0.45
C GLN A 7 -6.39 12.46 0.48
N PHE A 8 -6.08 13.66 0.98
CA PHE A 8 -7.02 14.79 0.97
C PHE A 8 -7.40 15.21 -0.45
N LYS A 9 -6.46 15.14 -1.40
CA LYS A 9 -6.75 15.39 -2.81
C LYS A 9 -7.73 14.34 -3.35
N THR A 10 -7.52 13.05 -3.06
CA THR A 10 -8.45 11.99 -3.49
C THR A 10 -9.86 12.22 -2.94
N LEU A 11 -9.99 12.63 -1.68
CA LEU A 11 -11.29 12.97 -1.08
C LEU A 11 -11.97 14.14 -1.79
N LYS A 12 -11.27 15.27 -1.92
CA LYS A 12 -11.87 16.54 -2.39
C LYS A 12 -12.22 16.58 -3.87
N TYR A 13 -11.51 15.82 -4.70
CA TYR A 13 -11.70 15.84 -6.15
C TYR A 13 -12.67 14.77 -6.65
N ARG A 14 -13.34 14.07 -5.72
CA ARG A 14 -14.31 13.05 -6.05
C ARG A 14 -15.67 13.70 -6.36
N PRO A 15 -16.44 13.21 -7.37
CA PRO A 15 -17.69 13.86 -7.77
C PRO A 15 -18.76 13.98 -6.67
N ASP A 16 -18.69 13.09 -5.67
CA ASP A 16 -19.56 13.01 -4.50
C ASP A 16 -19.14 13.97 -3.35
N PHE A 17 -18.01 14.65 -3.47
CA PHE A 17 -17.59 15.63 -2.46
C PHE A 17 -18.42 16.92 -2.58
N PRO A 18 -19.15 17.35 -1.54
CA PRO A 18 -20.06 18.49 -1.65
C PRO A 18 -19.31 19.82 -1.63
N GLU A 19 -19.92 20.87 -2.21
CA GLU A 19 -19.40 22.25 -2.11
C GLU A 19 -19.36 22.72 -0.65
N ARG A 20 -20.40 22.36 0.14
CA ARG A 20 -20.49 22.60 1.58
C ARG A 20 -21.25 21.45 2.25
N PHE A 21 -20.83 21.08 3.46
CA PHE A 21 -21.63 20.19 4.33
C PHE A 21 -22.71 21.00 5.05
N GLY A 22 -23.89 20.42 5.25
CA GLY A 22 -24.99 21.06 5.99
C GLY A 22 -24.76 21.08 7.49
N SER A 23 -24.02 20.10 8.01
CA SER A 23 -23.71 19.90 9.42
C SER A 23 -22.41 19.10 9.62
N ILE A 24 -21.94 18.97 10.87
CA ILE A 24 -20.81 18.11 11.20
C ILE A 24 -21.18 16.62 11.07
N GLU A 25 -22.44 16.29 11.32
CA GLU A 25 -23.00 14.95 11.15
C GLU A 25 -22.92 14.52 9.69
N ASP A 26 -23.29 15.39 8.75
CA ASP A 26 -23.18 15.13 7.31
C ASP A 26 -21.72 14.90 6.89
N ALA A 27 -20.81 15.73 7.41
CA ALA A 27 -19.38 15.58 7.14
C ALA A 27 -18.83 14.25 7.64
N ARG A 28 -19.24 13.82 8.84
CA ARG A 28 -18.84 12.53 9.42
C ARG A 28 -19.41 11.36 8.62
N ALA A 29 -20.68 11.40 8.24
CA ALA A 29 -21.31 10.35 7.45
C ALA A 29 -20.63 10.19 6.09
N HIS A 30 -20.33 11.31 5.42
CA HIS A 30 -19.57 11.30 4.17
C HIS A 30 -18.17 10.71 4.35
N CYS A 31 -17.44 11.14 5.39
CA CYS A 31 -16.09 10.64 5.65
C CYS A 31 -16.07 9.14 5.97
N GLN A 32 -17.05 8.62 6.72
CA GLN A 32 -17.14 7.18 7.00
C GLN A 32 -17.28 6.35 5.72
N GLN A 33 -18.17 6.78 4.83
CA GLN A 33 -18.35 6.12 3.53
C GLN A 33 -17.08 6.23 2.67
N PHE A 34 -16.49 7.43 2.60
CA PHE A 34 -15.26 7.66 1.85
C PHE A 34 -14.11 6.79 2.35
N PHE A 35 -13.83 6.75 3.66
CA PHE A 35 -12.70 5.99 4.18
C PHE A 35 -12.90 4.49 4.08
N HIS A 36 -14.14 4.00 4.17
CA HIS A 36 -14.44 2.60 3.90
C HIS A 36 -14.06 2.25 2.46
N TRP A 37 -14.58 3.00 1.48
CA TRP A 37 -14.26 2.83 0.08
C TRP A 37 -12.76 2.99 -0.20
N TYR A 38 -12.13 4.04 0.34
CA TYR A 38 -10.72 4.34 0.14
C TYR A 38 -9.83 3.20 0.62
N ASN A 39 -10.12 2.64 1.79
CA ASN A 39 -9.29 1.59 2.39
C ASN A 39 -9.53 0.20 1.77
N HIS A 40 -10.76 -0.12 1.36
CA HIS A 40 -11.14 -1.49 1.00
C HIS A 40 -11.42 -1.71 -0.49
N GLU A 41 -11.69 -0.65 -1.26
CA GLU A 41 -12.08 -0.78 -2.67
C GLU A 41 -11.16 0.00 -3.61
N HIS A 42 -10.72 1.18 -3.20
CA HIS A 42 -9.89 2.04 -4.03
C HIS A 42 -8.49 1.45 -4.23
N ARG A 43 -8.13 1.20 -5.49
CA ARG A 43 -6.81 0.67 -5.88
C ARG A 43 -5.88 1.80 -6.28
N HIS A 44 -4.80 1.95 -5.52
CA HIS A 44 -3.85 3.04 -5.66
C HIS A 44 -2.64 2.66 -6.52
N SER A 45 -2.34 3.45 -7.55
CA SER A 45 -1.17 3.25 -8.40
C SER A 45 0.15 3.31 -7.63
N GLY A 46 0.24 4.20 -6.62
CA GLY A 46 1.43 4.36 -5.78
C GLY A 46 1.75 3.16 -4.87
N ILE A 47 0.82 2.21 -4.71
CA ILE A 47 1.02 0.99 -3.92
C ILE A 47 0.73 -0.28 -4.74
N GLY A 48 1.04 -0.26 -6.04
CA GLY A 48 0.93 -1.43 -6.89
C GLY A 48 -0.50 -1.84 -7.27
N LEU A 49 -1.40 -0.86 -7.37
CA LEU A 49 -2.85 -1.06 -7.59
C LEU A 49 -3.48 -1.96 -6.51
N MET A 50 -2.99 -1.85 -5.28
CA MET A 50 -3.57 -2.48 -4.09
C MET A 50 -4.49 -1.51 -3.37
N THR A 51 -5.34 -2.06 -2.51
CA THR A 51 -6.10 -1.26 -1.54
C THR A 51 -5.21 -0.98 -0.33
N PRO A 52 -5.39 0.15 0.36
CA PRO A 52 -4.65 0.45 1.59
C PRO A 52 -4.75 -0.68 2.63
N ALA A 53 -5.94 -1.27 2.81
CA ALA A 53 -6.15 -2.38 3.72
C ALA A 53 -5.32 -3.62 3.33
N ALA A 54 -5.25 -3.98 2.04
CA ALA A 54 -4.47 -5.14 1.61
C ALA A 54 -2.96 -4.98 1.87
N VAL A 55 -2.45 -3.75 1.78
CA VAL A 55 -1.06 -3.45 2.12
C VAL A 55 -0.87 -3.49 3.64
N HIS A 56 -1.78 -2.86 4.40
CA HIS A 56 -1.74 -2.83 5.85
C HIS A 56 -1.78 -4.24 6.47
N ASP A 57 -2.66 -5.10 5.96
CA ASP A 57 -2.88 -6.46 6.47
C ASP A 57 -1.85 -7.47 5.92
N GLY A 58 -0.90 -7.02 5.10
CA GLY A 58 0.15 -7.87 4.52
C GLY A 58 -0.31 -8.83 3.41
N THR A 59 -1.56 -8.76 2.97
CA THR A 59 -2.13 -9.65 1.94
C THR A 59 -1.77 -9.24 0.51
N ALA A 60 -1.24 -8.03 0.31
CA ALA A 60 -0.85 -7.49 -0.98
C ALA A 60 0.12 -8.38 -1.78
N ALA A 61 1.09 -9.03 -1.11
CA ALA A 61 2.06 -9.90 -1.79
C ALA A 61 1.39 -11.12 -2.45
N ALA A 62 0.46 -11.76 -1.74
CA ALA A 62 -0.30 -12.88 -2.26
C ALA A 62 -1.20 -12.46 -3.44
N MET A 63 -1.87 -11.29 -3.34
CA MET A 63 -2.66 -10.74 -4.44
C MET A 63 -1.81 -10.43 -5.67
N ARG A 64 -0.60 -9.90 -5.47
CA ARG A 64 0.35 -9.64 -6.57
C ARG A 64 0.78 -10.93 -7.27
N ALA A 65 1.06 -11.99 -6.51
CA ALA A 65 1.38 -13.31 -7.08
C ALA A 65 0.20 -13.87 -7.90
N GLN A 66 -1.03 -13.77 -7.39
CA GLN A 66 -2.23 -14.18 -8.14
C GLN A 66 -2.41 -13.39 -9.44
N ARG A 67 -2.13 -12.08 -9.41
CA ARG A 67 -2.17 -11.24 -10.63
C ARG A 67 -1.13 -11.66 -11.66
N ALA A 68 0.07 -12.07 -11.24
CA ALA A 68 1.08 -12.58 -12.15
C ALA A 68 0.57 -13.82 -12.90
N LEU A 69 -0.02 -14.78 -12.19
CA LEU A 69 -0.59 -15.98 -12.82
C LEU A 69 -1.68 -15.66 -13.85
N ALA A 70 -2.57 -14.70 -13.53
CA ALA A 70 -3.62 -14.28 -14.45
C ALA A 70 -3.05 -13.59 -15.72
N LEU A 71 -2.01 -12.77 -15.54
CA LEU A 71 -1.31 -12.09 -16.63
C LEU A 71 -0.56 -13.09 -17.53
N ASP A 72 0.09 -14.09 -16.93
CA ASP A 72 0.78 -15.16 -17.65
C ASP A 72 -0.21 -15.98 -18.49
N ALA A 73 -1.36 -16.36 -17.91
CA ALA A 73 -2.41 -17.07 -18.63
C ALA A 73 -2.98 -16.25 -19.79
N ALA A 74 -3.23 -14.94 -19.58
CA ALA A 74 -3.70 -14.05 -20.63
C ALA A 74 -2.67 -13.89 -21.75
N PHE A 75 -1.38 -13.79 -21.40
CA PHE A 75 -0.30 -13.70 -22.36
C PHE A 75 -0.16 -14.97 -23.20
N ALA A 76 -0.23 -16.15 -22.57
CA ALA A 76 -0.17 -17.44 -23.26
C ALA A 76 -1.31 -17.60 -24.28
N ALA A 77 -2.53 -17.16 -23.92
CA ALA A 77 -3.68 -17.22 -24.83
C ALA A 77 -3.57 -16.25 -26.01
N HIS A 78 -3.10 -15.01 -25.77
CA HIS A 78 -3.15 -13.94 -26.76
C HIS A 78 -1.88 -13.05 -26.76
N PRO A 79 -0.70 -13.58 -27.14
CA PRO A 79 0.56 -12.85 -27.04
C PRO A 79 0.60 -11.58 -27.92
N ILE A 80 -0.16 -11.54 -29.02
CA ILE A 80 -0.25 -10.39 -29.92
C ILE A 80 -0.86 -9.16 -29.21
N ARG A 81 -1.80 -9.35 -28.27
CA ARG A 81 -2.38 -8.24 -27.48
C ARG A 81 -1.33 -7.54 -26.60
N PHE A 82 -0.23 -8.23 -26.31
CA PHE A 82 0.87 -7.73 -25.50
C PHE A 82 2.14 -7.46 -26.33
N LYS A 83 2.04 -7.39 -27.67
CA LYS A 83 3.18 -7.17 -28.58
C LYS A 83 4.33 -8.18 -28.37
N GLY A 84 3.99 -9.41 -27.96
CA GLY A 84 4.97 -10.46 -27.66
C GLY A 84 5.74 -10.29 -26.35
N ILE A 85 5.41 -9.30 -25.52
CA ILE A 85 6.08 -9.05 -24.23
C ILE A 85 5.15 -9.46 -23.09
N ALA A 86 5.59 -10.38 -22.23
CA ALA A 86 4.81 -10.79 -21.06
C ALA A 86 4.61 -9.61 -20.09
N PRO A 87 3.36 -9.23 -19.78
CA PRO A 87 3.09 -8.14 -18.84
C PRO A 87 3.43 -8.55 -17.40
N LYS A 88 3.88 -7.59 -16.58
CA LYS A 88 4.17 -7.81 -15.16
C LYS A 88 3.24 -6.96 -14.30
N PRO A 89 2.75 -7.48 -13.15
CA PRO A 89 2.00 -6.66 -12.22
C PRO A 89 2.90 -5.53 -11.67
N PRO A 90 2.36 -4.35 -11.29
CA PRO A 90 3.14 -3.25 -10.72
C PRO A 90 3.71 -3.55 -9.33
N GLU A 91 5.00 -3.26 -9.10
CA GLU A 91 5.71 -3.57 -7.85
C GLU A 91 5.03 -2.99 -6.60
N LEU A 92 5.19 -3.69 -5.48
CA LEU A 92 4.79 -3.16 -4.18
C LEU A 92 5.86 -2.21 -3.64
N PRO A 93 5.49 -1.16 -2.90
CA PRO A 93 6.44 -0.26 -2.27
C PRO A 93 7.17 -0.97 -1.12
N THR A 94 8.43 -0.61 -0.88
CA THR A 94 9.26 -1.25 0.16
C THR A 94 8.86 -0.82 1.58
N ALA A 95 8.70 0.50 1.80
CA ALA A 95 8.14 1.13 3.00
C ALA A 95 8.16 2.66 2.83
N ALA A 96 7.26 3.36 3.51
CA ALA A 96 7.26 4.81 3.63
C ALA A 96 6.97 5.21 5.09
N TRP A 97 7.67 6.23 5.59
CA TRP A 97 7.58 6.64 6.99
C TRP A 97 7.30 8.13 7.09
N ILE A 98 6.38 8.52 7.98
CA ILE A 98 6.27 9.91 8.45
C ILE A 98 7.28 10.13 9.56
N ASN A 99 7.33 9.19 10.52
CA ASN A 99 8.32 9.14 11.59
C ASN A 99 8.98 7.75 11.53
N PRO A 100 10.22 7.61 11.00
CA PRO A 100 10.88 6.32 10.93
C PRO A 100 11.23 5.82 12.34
N PRO A 101 11.16 4.50 12.58
CA PRO A 101 11.67 3.93 13.82
C PRO A 101 13.16 4.25 13.97
N LYS A 102 13.62 4.45 15.20
CA LYS A 102 15.05 4.57 15.47
C LYS A 102 15.71 3.27 15.03
N LYS A 103 16.85 3.36 14.33
CA LYS A 103 17.66 2.17 14.05
C LYS A 103 18.12 1.61 15.40
N ASP A 104 17.78 0.37 15.70
CA ASP A 104 18.33 -0.31 16.87
C ASP A 104 19.86 -0.33 16.74
N ALA A 105 20.56 0.15 17.77
CA ALA A 105 22.00 0.01 17.85
C ALA A 105 22.31 -1.49 17.95
N THR A 106 23.23 -1.96 17.12
CA THR A 106 23.78 -3.32 17.20
C THR A 106 24.10 -3.66 18.65
N PRO A 107 23.56 -4.75 19.23
CA PRO A 107 23.91 -5.12 20.59
C PRO A 107 25.43 -5.33 20.67
N PRO A 108 26.11 -4.81 21.70
CA PRO A 108 27.56 -4.92 21.80
C PRO A 108 27.96 -6.40 21.82
N SER A 109 28.97 -6.74 21.01
CA SER A 109 29.61 -8.05 21.02
C SER A 109 30.09 -8.35 22.43
N THR A 110 29.43 -9.29 23.10
CA THR A 110 29.90 -9.81 24.39
C THR A 110 31.12 -10.67 24.11
N THR A 111 32.31 -10.12 24.30
CA THR A 111 33.54 -10.90 24.33
C THR A 111 33.52 -11.70 25.64
N PRO A 112 33.57 -13.04 25.62
CA PRO A 112 33.65 -13.81 26.85
C PRO A 112 35.06 -13.63 27.43
N THR A 113 35.18 -12.94 28.57
CA THR A 113 36.41 -12.97 29.37
C THR A 113 36.53 -14.37 29.97
N CYS A 114 37.42 -15.16 29.40
CA CYS A 114 37.93 -16.39 29.98
C CYS A 114 38.85 -16.02 31.15
N SER A 115 38.42 -16.31 32.38
CA SER A 115 39.31 -16.35 33.54
C SER A 115 39.44 -17.82 33.96
N LEU A 116 40.53 -18.44 33.52
CA LEU A 116 41.12 -19.59 34.18
C LEU A 116 42.26 -19.11 35.09
N ILE A 117 42.58 -19.95 36.07
CA ILE A 117 43.76 -19.96 36.96
C ILE A 117 43.55 -19.11 38.23
N SER A 118 43.71 -19.60 39.46
CA SER A 118 43.87 -20.94 40.09
C SER A 118 43.52 -20.78 41.57
#